data_AF-A0A1Y2LS78-F1
#
_entry.id   AF-A0A1Y2LS78-F1
#
_cell.length_a   1.000
_cell.length_b   1.000
_cell.length_c   1.000
_cell.angle_alpha   90.00
_cell.angle_beta   90.00
_cell.angle_gamma   90.00
#
_symmetry.space_group_name_H-M   'P 1'
#
loop_
_entity.id
_entity.type
_entity.pdbx_description
1 polymer ?
#
loop_
_entity_poly.entity_id
_entity_poly.type
_entity_poly.pdbx_seq_one_letter_code
_entity_poly.pdbx_strand_id
1 'polypeptide(L)'
;MPDVDCIRDQLSLYPGSKLGFVIFRLTFSDDEQWDRFMTHLNIRVKTDLENDGDGDLFQFIDWAVQEDTALDEAHFESDEAMYEGLRKRFGVYVNEHPEDMNFSVPRSIAFIAVTQDHVNWILEGPGPERYTREESFLDFVALDPEDGVQSVSLSFIFPRVYSLIDGLGFDHIRTGFDDVFAE
;
A
#
# COMPACT_ATOMS: atom_id res chain seq x y z
N MET A 1 8.17 14.68 -9.56
CA MET A 1 8.08 13.37 -8.83
C MET A 1 8.40 12.29 -9.86
N PRO A 2 8.91 11.08 -9.56
CA PRO A 2 8.71 9.97 -10.50
C PRO A 2 7.21 9.92 -10.82
N ASP A 3 6.91 10.05 -12.10
CA ASP A 3 5.93 11.05 -12.54
C ASP A 3 4.49 10.56 -12.32
N VAL A 4 3.69 11.33 -11.59
CA VAL A 4 2.22 11.24 -11.66
C VAL A 4 1.73 11.34 -13.11
N ASP A 5 2.53 11.91 -14.00
CA ASP A 5 2.30 11.89 -15.44
C ASP A 5 2.30 10.47 -16.01
N CYS A 6 3.14 9.54 -15.52
CA CYS A 6 3.06 8.12 -15.91
C CYS A 6 1.73 7.49 -15.49
N ILE A 7 1.26 7.82 -14.28
CA ILE A 7 -0.06 7.36 -13.78
C ILE A 7 -1.18 7.95 -14.66
N ARG A 8 -1.08 9.23 -15.05
CA ARG A 8 -2.06 9.88 -15.94
C ARG A 8 -2.03 9.29 -17.35
N ASP A 9 -0.86 9.02 -17.89
CA ASP A 9 -0.69 8.38 -19.20
C ASP A 9 -1.35 7.00 -19.20
N GLN A 10 -1.13 6.21 -18.15
CA GLN A 10 -1.78 4.92 -17.94
C GLN A 10 -3.30 5.07 -17.84
N LEU A 11 -3.82 6.02 -17.05
CA LEU A 11 -5.25 6.29 -16.95
C LEU A 11 -5.85 6.79 -18.27
N SER A 12 -5.09 7.51 -19.10
CA SER A 12 -5.55 7.97 -20.41
C SER A 12 -5.76 6.80 -21.39
N LEU A 13 -4.90 5.79 -21.31
CA LEU A 13 -4.99 4.56 -22.10
C LEU A 13 -6.06 3.62 -21.53
N TYR A 14 -6.24 3.63 -20.20
CA TYR A 14 -7.11 2.72 -19.48
C TYR A 14 -7.93 3.46 -18.39
N PRO A 15 -9.01 4.17 -18.77
CA PRO A 15 -9.76 5.02 -17.84
C PRO A 15 -10.49 4.28 -16.70
N GLY A 16 -10.60 2.96 -16.78
CA GLY A 16 -11.19 2.12 -15.74
C GLY A 16 -10.17 1.55 -14.75
N SER A 17 -8.89 1.94 -14.86
CA SER A 17 -7.83 1.39 -14.00
C SER A 17 -8.01 1.83 -12.55
N LYS A 18 -7.68 0.92 -11.65
CA LYS A 18 -7.72 1.11 -10.21
C LYS A 18 -6.30 1.34 -9.69
N LEU A 19 -6.11 2.41 -8.94
CA LEU A 19 -4.82 2.82 -8.36
C LEU A 19 -4.73 2.42 -6.88
N GLY A 20 -3.52 2.23 -6.39
CA GLY A 20 -3.25 1.74 -5.03
C GLY A 20 -3.01 0.23 -4.98
N PHE A 21 -2.86 -0.29 -3.77
CA PHE A 21 -2.38 -1.64 -3.49
C PHE A 21 -3.46 -2.54 -2.92
N VAL A 22 -3.21 -3.86 -2.97
CA VAL A 22 -3.92 -4.83 -2.14
C VAL A 22 -3.47 -4.65 -0.69
N ILE A 23 -4.44 -4.60 0.23
CA ILE A 23 -4.19 -4.46 1.67
C ILE A 23 -4.68 -5.72 2.36
N PHE A 24 -3.78 -6.46 3.01
CA PHE A 24 -4.16 -7.54 3.90
C PHE A 24 -4.36 -6.99 5.31
N ARG A 25 -5.61 -7.04 5.77
CA ARG A 25 -5.98 -6.75 7.15
C ARG A 25 -5.64 -7.97 8.00
N LEU A 26 -4.72 -7.81 8.95
CA LEU A 26 -4.27 -8.89 9.83
C LEU A 26 -4.78 -8.71 11.27
N THR A 27 -5.51 -7.63 11.53
CA THR A 27 -6.13 -7.38 12.84
C THR A 27 -7.65 -7.37 12.76
N PHE A 28 -8.28 -8.12 13.67
CA PHE A 28 -9.73 -8.27 13.75
C PHE A 28 -10.28 -8.00 15.16
N SER A 29 -9.47 -7.41 16.05
CA SER A 29 -9.91 -7.14 17.43
C SER A 29 -10.89 -5.98 17.57
N ASP A 30 -10.85 -5.01 16.64
CA ASP A 30 -11.68 -3.80 16.69
C ASP A 30 -11.93 -3.23 15.29
N ASP A 31 -13.15 -3.45 14.77
CA ASP A 31 -13.57 -2.95 13.46
C ASP A 31 -13.68 -1.41 13.43
N GLU A 32 -13.99 -0.75 14.55
CA GLU A 32 -14.08 0.71 14.60
C GLU A 32 -12.70 1.35 14.47
N GLN A 33 -11.67 0.74 15.08
CA GLN A 33 -10.28 1.16 14.87
C GLN A 33 -9.83 0.93 13.43
N TRP A 34 -10.19 -0.21 12.84
CA TRP A 34 -9.89 -0.47 11.44
C TRP A 34 -10.52 0.57 10.50
N ASP A 35 -11.79 0.90 10.69
CA ASP A 35 -12.49 1.93 9.91
C ASP A 35 -11.83 3.31 10.06
N ARG A 36 -11.40 3.65 11.28
CA ARG A 36 -10.64 4.88 11.54
C ARG A 36 -9.29 4.87 10.84
N PHE A 37 -8.59 3.74 10.82
CA PHE A 37 -7.33 3.59 10.11
C PHE A 37 -7.52 3.77 8.59
N MET A 38 -8.51 3.11 7.99
CA MET A 38 -8.80 3.27 6.56
C MET A 38 -9.24 4.70 6.22
N THR A 39 -9.96 5.36 7.12
CA THR A 39 -10.30 6.78 6.99
C THR A 39 -9.04 7.65 7.03
N HIS A 40 -8.12 7.38 7.96
CA HIS A 40 -6.85 8.09 8.08
C HIS A 40 -6.00 7.95 6.81
N LEU A 41 -5.82 6.72 6.31
CA LEU A 41 -5.11 6.44 5.05
C LEU A 41 -5.71 7.25 3.88
N ASN A 42 -7.03 7.22 3.72
CA ASN A 42 -7.69 7.89 2.60
C ASN A 42 -7.60 9.42 2.70
N ILE A 43 -7.83 10.00 3.88
CA ILE A 43 -7.64 11.45 4.08
C ILE A 43 -6.20 11.82 3.76
N ARG A 44 -5.24 11.01 4.23
CA ARG A 44 -3.83 11.35 4.02
C ARG A 44 -3.42 11.33 2.55
N VAL A 45 -3.76 10.27 1.84
CA VAL A 45 -3.49 10.16 0.39
C VAL A 45 -4.19 11.27 -0.39
N LYS A 46 -5.43 11.61 -0.01
CA LYS A 46 -6.15 12.72 -0.61
C LYS A 46 -5.45 14.06 -0.38
N THR A 47 -5.08 14.37 0.86
CA THR A 47 -4.42 15.62 1.23
C THR A 47 -3.08 15.77 0.53
N ASP A 48 -2.28 14.69 0.45
CA ASP A 48 -0.99 14.71 -0.25
C ASP A 48 -1.19 14.98 -1.76
N LEU A 49 -2.15 14.31 -2.42
CA LEU A 49 -2.47 14.58 -3.82
C LEU A 49 -3.00 16.00 -4.06
N GLU A 50 -3.88 16.50 -3.19
CA GLU A 50 -4.43 17.86 -3.32
C GLU A 50 -3.34 18.93 -3.15
N ASN A 51 -2.39 18.73 -2.23
CA ASN A 51 -1.27 19.64 -2.00
C ASN A 51 -0.32 19.72 -3.20
N ASP A 52 -0.11 18.60 -3.90
CA ASP A 52 0.74 18.52 -5.10
C ASP A 52 0.02 18.94 -6.39
N GLY A 53 -1.29 19.20 -6.33
CA GLY A 53 -2.11 19.57 -7.49
C GLY A 53 -2.64 18.38 -8.30
N ASP A 54 -2.52 17.17 -7.76
CA ASP A 54 -2.88 15.89 -8.37
C ASP A 54 -4.15 15.27 -7.74
N GLY A 55 -4.98 16.08 -7.09
CA GLY A 55 -6.21 15.64 -6.43
C GLY A 55 -7.22 14.96 -7.37
N ASP A 56 -7.11 15.17 -8.68
CA ASP A 56 -7.89 14.48 -9.70
C ASP A 56 -7.65 12.96 -9.69
N LEU A 57 -6.48 12.50 -9.25
CA LEU A 57 -6.14 11.09 -9.19
C LEU A 57 -6.84 10.33 -8.06
N PHE A 58 -7.29 11.04 -7.01
CA PHE A 58 -7.87 10.40 -5.83
C PHE A 58 -9.13 9.57 -6.16
N GLN A 59 -9.90 9.96 -7.18
CA GLN A 59 -11.10 9.23 -7.61
C GLN A 59 -10.81 7.82 -8.15
N PHE A 60 -9.55 7.53 -8.52
CA PHE A 60 -9.12 6.23 -9.02
C PHE A 60 -8.48 5.36 -7.93
N ILE A 61 -8.28 5.90 -6.72
CA ILE A 61 -7.74 5.14 -5.58
C ILE A 61 -8.76 4.09 -5.14
N ASP A 62 -8.30 2.85 -5.09
CA ASP A 62 -9.10 1.68 -4.73
C ASP A 62 -8.22 0.73 -3.94
N TRP A 63 -8.34 0.73 -2.62
CA TRP A 63 -7.62 -0.23 -1.79
C TRP A 63 -8.34 -1.58 -1.88
N ALA A 64 -7.72 -2.57 -2.49
CA ALA A 64 -8.28 -3.92 -2.57
C ALA A 64 -8.05 -4.65 -1.23
N VAL A 65 -8.88 -4.33 -0.24
CA VAL A 65 -8.75 -4.87 1.12
C VAL A 65 -9.17 -6.33 1.17
N GLN A 66 -8.33 -7.18 1.76
CA GLN A 66 -8.56 -8.59 2.03
C GLN A 66 -8.82 -8.78 3.53
N GLU A 67 -10.04 -9.16 3.89
CA GLU A 67 -10.53 -9.25 5.28
C GLU A 67 -10.87 -10.70 5.70
N ASP A 68 -9.97 -11.63 5.40
CA ASP A 68 -10.13 -13.03 5.78
C ASP A 68 -9.59 -13.26 7.19
N THR A 69 -10.45 -13.63 8.15
CA THR A 69 -10.05 -13.84 9.56
C THR A 69 -9.07 -15.00 9.74
N ALA A 70 -8.91 -15.88 8.74
CA ALA A 70 -7.83 -16.86 8.73
C ALA A 70 -6.43 -16.20 8.65
N LEU A 71 -6.36 -14.92 8.25
CA LEU A 71 -5.15 -14.12 8.14
C LEU A 71 -4.86 -13.28 9.39
N ASP A 72 -5.60 -13.48 10.49
CA ASP A 72 -5.29 -12.83 11.76
C ASP A 72 -3.83 -13.09 12.15
N GLU A 73 -3.09 -12.04 12.49
CA GLU A 73 -1.68 -12.12 12.86
C GLU A 73 -1.42 -13.10 14.01
N ALA A 74 -2.39 -13.25 14.93
CA ALA A 74 -2.30 -14.16 16.06
C ALA A 74 -2.26 -15.64 15.66
N HIS A 75 -2.60 -15.97 14.41
CA HIS A 75 -2.53 -17.33 13.88
C HIS A 75 -1.14 -17.72 13.36
N PHE A 76 -0.21 -16.78 13.20
CA PHE A 76 1.12 -17.07 12.68
C PHE A 76 2.14 -17.28 13.80
N GLU A 77 3.03 -18.27 13.61
CA GLU A 77 4.06 -18.61 14.59
C GLU A 77 5.26 -17.64 14.56
N SER A 78 5.42 -16.88 13.47
CA SER A 78 6.47 -15.88 13.26
C SER A 78 6.14 -14.96 12.08
N ASP A 79 6.81 -13.81 11.99
CA ASP A 79 6.70 -12.88 10.86
C ASP A 79 7.05 -13.53 9.52
N GLU A 80 8.07 -14.40 9.49
CA GLU A 80 8.47 -15.13 8.28
C GLU A 80 7.32 -16.02 7.77
N ALA A 81 6.70 -16.79 8.66
CA ALA A 81 5.55 -17.63 8.33
C ALA A 81 4.33 -16.79 7.88
N MET A 82 4.14 -15.62 8.49
CA MET A 82 3.10 -14.67 8.10
C MET A 82 3.31 -14.18 6.67
N TYR A 83 4.47 -13.60 6.34
CA TYR A 83 4.71 -13.08 5.00
C TYR A 83 4.74 -14.18 3.94
N GLU A 84 5.21 -15.39 4.25
CA GLU A 84 5.11 -16.54 3.33
C GLU A 84 3.65 -16.91 3.03
N GLY A 85 2.81 -16.96 4.07
CA GLY A 85 1.36 -17.20 3.93
C GLY A 85 0.66 -16.11 3.12
N LEU A 86 0.96 -14.85 3.39
CA LEU A 86 0.40 -13.71 2.67
C LEU A 86 0.84 -13.68 1.21
N ARG A 87 2.11 -13.98 0.88
CA ARG A 87 2.56 -14.11 -0.52
C ARG A 87 1.79 -15.18 -1.28
N LYS A 88 1.55 -16.34 -0.66
CA LYS A 88 0.72 -17.40 -1.27
C LYS A 88 -0.71 -16.90 -1.54
N ARG A 89 -1.32 -16.21 -0.57
CA ARG A 89 -2.67 -15.66 -0.72
C ARG A 89 -2.72 -14.56 -1.79
N PHE A 90 -1.72 -13.70 -1.82
CA PHE A 90 -1.57 -12.65 -2.81
C PHE A 90 -1.37 -13.22 -4.22
N GLY A 91 -0.55 -14.27 -4.37
CA GLY A 91 -0.42 -14.98 -5.64
C GLY A 91 -1.75 -15.56 -6.14
N VAL A 92 -2.63 -16.04 -5.25
CA VAL A 92 -3.99 -16.43 -5.63
C VAL A 92 -4.80 -15.21 -6.08
N TYR A 93 -4.79 -14.11 -5.32
CA TYR A 93 -5.48 -12.87 -5.69
C TYR A 93 -5.08 -12.39 -7.09
N VAL A 94 -3.78 -12.33 -7.38
CA VAL A 94 -3.22 -11.88 -8.66
C VAL A 94 -3.70 -12.77 -9.82
N ASN A 95 -3.78 -14.09 -9.60
CA ASN A 95 -4.29 -15.02 -10.61
C ASN A 95 -5.82 -14.93 -10.82
N GLU A 96 -6.56 -14.56 -9.78
CA GLU A 96 -8.03 -14.38 -9.84
C GLU A 96 -8.43 -13.04 -10.46
N HIS A 97 -7.54 -12.05 -10.45
CA HIS A 97 -7.77 -10.69 -10.98
C HIS A 97 -6.76 -10.35 -12.11
N PRO A 98 -6.76 -11.08 -13.23
CA PRO A 98 -5.83 -10.81 -14.34
C PRO A 98 -6.01 -9.43 -14.97
N GLU A 99 -7.15 -8.78 -14.78
CA GLU A 99 -7.38 -7.38 -15.13
C GLU A 99 -6.45 -6.43 -14.36
N ASP A 100 -6.12 -6.73 -13.10
CA ASP A 100 -5.19 -5.90 -12.31
C ASP A 100 -3.76 -6.02 -12.86
N MET A 101 -3.37 -7.19 -13.38
CA MET A 101 -2.06 -7.43 -13.99
C MET A 101 -1.87 -6.72 -15.34
N ASN A 102 -2.94 -6.55 -16.11
CA ASN A 102 -2.82 -5.97 -17.45
C ASN A 102 -2.55 -4.45 -17.42
N PHE A 103 -2.86 -3.79 -16.32
CA PHE A 103 -2.94 -2.33 -16.28
C PHE A 103 -2.27 -1.69 -15.07
N SER A 104 -2.07 -2.39 -13.94
CA SER A 104 -1.55 -1.84 -12.68
C SER A 104 -0.45 -2.74 -12.13
N VAL A 105 0.75 -2.64 -12.71
CA VAL A 105 1.91 -3.46 -12.33
C VAL A 105 2.16 -3.43 -10.81
N PRO A 106 2.10 -2.27 -10.12
CA PRO A 106 2.34 -2.22 -8.68
C PRO A 106 1.39 -3.09 -7.85
N ARG A 107 0.11 -3.17 -8.24
CA ARG A 107 -0.91 -3.97 -7.54
C ARG A 107 -0.72 -5.48 -7.74
N SER A 108 0.06 -5.88 -8.74
CA SER A 108 0.32 -7.30 -9.04
C SER A 108 1.64 -7.82 -8.49
N ILE A 109 2.56 -6.93 -8.08
CA ILE A 109 3.91 -7.33 -7.63
C ILE A 109 4.17 -7.06 -6.15
N ALA A 110 3.35 -6.24 -5.49
CA ALA A 110 3.48 -5.97 -4.06
C ALA A 110 2.13 -5.66 -3.39
N PHE A 111 2.11 -5.83 -2.08
CA PHE A 111 0.94 -5.61 -1.23
C PHE A 111 1.33 -4.98 0.11
N ILE A 112 0.33 -4.48 0.84
CA ILE A 112 0.49 -3.93 2.18
C ILE A 112 -0.05 -4.93 3.20
N ALA A 113 0.73 -5.19 4.24
CA ALA A 113 0.31 -5.98 5.40
C ALA A 113 0.04 -5.05 6.59
N VAL A 114 -1.16 -5.14 7.19
CA VAL A 114 -1.58 -4.27 8.30
C VAL A 114 -1.86 -5.08 9.55
N THR A 115 -0.92 -5.03 10.50
CA THR A 115 -1.01 -5.59 11.85
C THR A 115 -1.76 -4.64 12.79
N GLN A 116 -2.08 -5.09 14.01
CA GLN A 116 -2.65 -4.20 15.01
C GLN A 116 -1.68 -3.09 15.42
N ASP A 117 -0.37 -3.37 15.44
CA ASP A 117 0.65 -2.37 15.75
C ASP A 117 0.64 -1.21 14.74
N HIS A 118 0.49 -1.51 13.44
CA HIS A 118 0.34 -0.47 12.41
C HIS A 118 -0.89 0.41 12.65
N VAL A 119 -2.03 -0.19 12.98
CA VAL A 119 -3.27 0.54 13.30
C VAL A 119 -3.06 1.43 14.52
N ASN A 120 -2.45 0.91 15.59
CA ASN A 120 -2.16 1.67 16.81
C ASN A 120 -1.25 2.86 16.52
N TRP A 121 -0.11 2.65 15.86
CA TRP A 121 0.85 3.71 15.56
C TRP A 121 0.22 4.84 14.75
N ILE A 122 -0.57 4.52 13.73
CA ILE A 122 -1.20 5.51 12.86
C ILE A 122 -2.33 6.27 13.58
N LEU A 123 -3.08 5.61 14.46
CA LEU A 123 -4.18 6.25 15.19
C LEU A 123 -3.73 7.02 16.44
N GLU A 124 -2.62 6.63 17.06
CA GLU A 124 -1.98 7.35 18.18
C GLU A 124 -1.11 8.51 17.69
N GLY A 125 -0.57 8.38 16.48
CA GLY A 125 0.12 9.44 15.77
C GLY A 125 -0.77 10.66 15.50
N PRO A 126 -0.20 11.72 14.91
CA PRO A 126 -0.94 12.92 14.61
C PRO A 126 -1.96 12.63 13.51
N GLY A 127 -3.10 13.32 13.58
CA GLY A 127 -4.20 13.10 12.64
C GLY A 127 -3.79 13.27 11.17
N PRO A 128 -4.61 12.76 10.23
CA PRO A 128 -4.24 12.57 8.83
C PRO A 128 -3.90 13.86 8.08
N GLU A 129 -4.31 15.02 8.60
CA GLU A 129 -4.01 16.35 8.03
C GLU A 129 -2.61 16.86 8.37
N ARG A 130 -1.90 16.18 9.28
CA ARG A 130 -0.55 16.58 9.69
C ARG A 130 0.46 15.63 9.08
N TYR A 131 1.35 16.19 8.28
CA TYR A 131 2.54 15.50 7.84
C TYR A 131 3.45 15.26 9.04
N THR A 132 3.58 14.01 9.48
CA THR A 132 4.67 13.60 10.36
C THR A 132 5.41 12.41 9.78
N ARG A 133 6.71 12.62 9.58
CA ARG A 133 7.61 11.68 8.93
C ARG A 133 7.97 10.48 9.82
N GLU A 134 7.77 10.60 11.13
CA GLU A 134 8.43 9.74 12.12
C GLU A 134 7.54 8.67 12.76
N GLU A 135 6.23 8.62 12.50
CA GLU A 135 5.30 7.89 13.39
C GLU A 135 4.31 6.94 12.70
N SER A 136 4.35 6.79 11.37
CA SER A 136 3.34 6.03 10.63
C SER A 136 3.97 5.17 9.55
N PHE A 137 4.29 3.92 9.86
CA PHE A 137 4.86 2.94 8.94
C PHE A 137 3.90 1.78 8.70
N LEU A 138 4.02 1.19 7.51
CA LEU A 138 3.30 -0.01 7.08
C LEU A 138 4.29 -0.98 6.45
N ASP A 139 4.02 -2.27 6.61
CA ASP A 139 4.78 -3.30 5.93
C ASP A 139 4.37 -3.39 4.47
N PHE A 140 5.35 -3.19 3.61
CA PHE A 140 5.23 -3.27 2.18
C PHE A 140 5.98 -4.49 1.67
N VAL A 141 5.24 -5.45 1.14
CA VAL A 141 5.71 -6.81 0.91
C VAL A 141 5.70 -7.10 -0.59
N ALA A 142 6.85 -7.51 -1.12
CA ALA A 142 6.93 -8.00 -2.49
C ALA A 142 6.33 -9.40 -2.63
N LEU A 143 5.76 -9.69 -3.80
CA LEU A 143 5.31 -11.02 -4.18
C LEU A 143 6.49 -12.00 -4.25
N ASP A 144 7.62 -11.55 -4.83
CA ASP A 144 8.84 -12.34 -4.84
C ASP A 144 9.49 -12.32 -3.44
N PRO A 145 9.75 -13.48 -2.83
CA PRO A 145 10.42 -13.54 -1.54
C PRO A 145 11.86 -13.00 -1.57
N GLU A 146 12.55 -13.00 -2.71
CA GLU A 146 13.93 -12.46 -2.82
C GLU A 146 13.96 -10.94 -2.63
N ASP A 147 12.87 -10.25 -2.97
CA ASP A 147 12.71 -8.80 -2.82
C ASP A 147 12.34 -8.39 -1.39
N GLY A 148 11.84 -9.34 -0.58
CA GLY A 148 11.66 -9.18 0.85
C GLY A 148 10.47 -8.30 1.28
N VAL A 149 10.66 -7.59 2.40
CA VAL A 149 9.69 -6.71 3.06
C VAL A 149 10.38 -5.40 3.39
N GLN A 150 9.70 -4.27 3.15
CA GLN A 150 10.17 -2.93 3.48
C GLN A 150 9.15 -2.21 4.37
N SER A 151 9.59 -1.44 5.36
CA SER A 151 8.70 -0.57 6.12
C SER A 151 8.60 0.78 5.43
N VAL A 152 7.41 1.14 4.98
CA VAL A 152 7.14 2.35 4.19
C VAL A 152 6.28 3.31 5.01
N SER A 153 6.63 4.60 5.02
CA SER A 153 5.75 5.59 5.65
C SER A 153 4.41 5.67 4.92
N LEU A 154 3.31 5.75 5.66
CA LEU A 154 1.96 5.97 5.12
C LEU A 154 1.93 7.11 4.08
N SER A 155 2.68 8.18 4.35
CA SER A 155 2.88 9.36 3.50
C SER A 155 3.44 9.07 2.11
N PHE A 156 4.15 7.95 1.93
CA PHE A 156 4.86 7.65 0.69
C PHE A 156 4.21 6.53 -0.12
N ILE A 157 3.20 5.85 0.43
CA ILE A 157 2.54 4.73 -0.27
C ILE A 157 1.96 5.19 -1.60
N PHE A 158 1.32 6.36 -1.63
CA PHE A 158 0.79 6.93 -2.86
C PHE A 158 0.97 8.45 -2.88
N PRO A 159 1.33 9.05 -4.02
CA PRO A 159 1.66 8.42 -5.31
C PRO A 159 3.09 7.86 -5.39
N ARG A 160 3.96 8.18 -4.44
CA ARG A 160 5.42 8.00 -4.58
C ARG A 160 5.88 6.56 -4.77
N VAL A 161 5.54 5.65 -3.86
CA VAL A 161 5.93 4.23 -3.97
C VAL A 161 5.26 3.61 -5.18
N TYR A 162 3.97 3.92 -5.40
CA TYR A 162 3.22 3.43 -6.55
C TYR A 162 3.90 3.77 -7.89
N SER A 163 4.28 5.05 -8.11
CA SER A 163 4.92 5.46 -9.38
C SER A 163 6.33 4.89 -9.55
N LEU A 164 7.08 4.75 -8.47
CA LEU A 164 8.41 4.13 -8.52
C LEU A 164 8.34 2.65 -8.92
N ILE A 165 7.38 1.91 -8.38
CA ILE A 165 7.20 0.49 -8.71
C ILE A 165 6.80 0.32 -10.16
N ASP A 166 5.86 1.15 -10.64
CA ASP A 166 5.37 1.06 -12.00
C ASP A 166 6.50 1.30 -13.02
N GLY A 167 7.38 2.25 -12.74
CA GLY A 167 8.49 2.58 -13.64
C GLY A 167 9.72 1.69 -13.51
N LEU A 168 10.06 1.23 -12.30
CA LEU A 168 11.37 0.62 -12.01
C LEU A 168 11.29 -0.80 -11.47
N GLY A 169 10.12 -1.26 -10.99
CA GLY A 169 10.01 -2.49 -10.23
C GLY A 169 10.34 -2.31 -8.75
N PHE A 170 10.10 -3.36 -7.95
CA PHE A 170 10.21 -3.30 -6.49
C PHE A 170 11.68 -3.24 -6.02
N ASP A 171 12.56 -3.99 -6.67
CA ASP A 171 13.95 -4.25 -6.28
C ASP A 171 14.80 -2.97 -6.30
N HIS A 172 14.34 -1.99 -7.07
CA HIS A 172 14.95 -0.68 -7.27
C HIS A 172 14.49 0.35 -6.24
N ILE A 173 13.59 0.00 -5.34
CA ILE A 173 13.07 0.92 -4.34
C ILE A 173 13.81 0.73 -3.02
N ARG A 174 14.23 1.85 -2.44
CA ARG A 174 14.77 1.92 -1.09
C ARG A 174 13.95 2.88 -0.25
N THR A 175 13.52 2.39 0.90
CA THR A 175 12.95 3.22 1.96
C THR A 175 14.07 3.84 2.80
N GLY A 176 14.23 5.15 2.72
CA GLY A 176 15.00 5.92 3.69
C GLY A 176 14.10 6.43 4.82
N PHE A 177 14.72 6.92 5.89
CA PHE A 177 14.01 7.67 6.95
C PHE A 177 13.26 8.90 6.39
N ASP A 178 13.73 9.40 5.24
CA ASP A 178 13.41 10.72 4.76
C ASP A 178 12.66 10.77 3.42
N ASP A 179 12.78 9.72 2.60
CA ASP A 179 12.18 9.61 1.28
C ASP A 179 12.19 8.13 0.85
N VAL A 180 11.40 7.81 -0.17
CA VAL A 180 11.50 6.57 -0.93
C VAL A 180 12.15 6.88 -2.27
N PHE A 181 13.30 6.29 -2.57
CA PHE A 181 14.09 6.63 -3.76
C PHE A 181 14.49 5.40 -4.57
N ALA A 182 14.80 5.66 -5.85
CA ALA A 182 15.30 4.68 -6.79
C ALA A 182 16.82 4.48 -6.61
N GLU A 183 17.28 3.24 -6.68
CA GLU A 183 18.71 2.86 -6.78
C GLU A 183 19.08 2.37 -8.19
#